data_AF-A0A1K1SUV0-F1
#
_entry.id   AF-A0A1K1SUV0-F1
#
_cell.length_a   1.000
_cell.length_b   1.000
_cell.length_c   1.000
_cell.angle_alpha   90.00
_cell.angle_beta   90.00
_cell.angle_gamma   90.00
#
_symmetry.space_group_name_H-M   'P 1'
#
loop_
_entity.id
_entity.type
_entity.pdbx_description
1 polymer ?
#
loop_
_entity_poly.entity_id
_entity_poly.type
_entity_poly.pdbx_seq_one_letter_code
_entity_poly.pdbx_strand_id
1 'polypeptide(L)'
;MFILVPFLHFFSLVKKHYIAIIEKKIHHGKNIGRFRQMLGMKQDLLASIMDDDWTQMKISRLEGKEEIEDGILDEVARALKIPVDAIKNFYEEAAINIVANTFNDEAVAYVENYKCSFNPVDKVIELFERLLASEKEKTDLMKEILHKMK
;
A
#
# COMPACT_ATOMS: atom_id res chain seq x y z
N MET A 1 12.79 -22.82 -29.55
CA MET A 1 11.49 -22.64 -28.86
C MET A 1 11.60 -22.98 -27.37
N PHE A 2 12.62 -22.51 -26.64
CA PHE A 2 12.89 -22.93 -25.25
C PHE A 2 13.15 -21.78 -24.26
N ILE A 3 13.13 -20.52 -24.70
CA ILE A 3 13.45 -19.35 -23.85
C ILE A 3 12.20 -18.56 -23.44
N LEU A 4 11.03 -18.83 -24.06
CA LEU A 4 9.78 -18.10 -23.79
C LEU A 4 8.99 -18.62 -22.57
N VAL A 5 9.12 -19.90 -22.23
CA VAL A 5 8.38 -20.52 -21.11
C VAL A 5 8.79 -19.97 -19.73
N PRO A 6 10.09 -19.77 -19.43
CA PRO A 6 10.52 -19.17 -18.17
C PRO A 6 10.08 -17.71 -18.02
N PHE A 7 10.06 -16.95 -19.13
CA PHE A 7 9.64 -15.54 -19.13
C PHE A 7 8.14 -15.38 -18.88
N LEU A 8 7.31 -16.25 -19.47
CA LEU A 8 5.87 -16.29 -19.18
C LEU A 8 5.58 -16.68 -17.73
N HIS A 9 6.34 -17.64 -17.19
CA HIS A 9 6.20 -18.05 -15.79
C HIS A 9 6.61 -16.92 -14.83
N PHE A 10 7.72 -16.23 -15.10
CA PHE A 10 8.14 -15.06 -14.34
C PHE A 10 7.10 -13.94 -14.39
N PHE A 11 6.56 -13.62 -15.57
CA PHE A 11 5.52 -12.60 -15.72
C PHE A 11 4.23 -12.98 -14.98
N SER A 12 3.86 -14.27 -15.00
CA SER A 12 2.73 -14.79 -14.21
C SER A 12 2.97 -14.66 -12.71
N LEU A 13 4.21 -14.87 -12.24
CA LEU A 13 4.59 -14.75 -10.83
C LEU A 13 4.56 -13.28 -10.39
N VAL A 14 5.14 -12.38 -11.20
CA VAL A 14 5.13 -10.93 -10.95
C VAL A 14 3.70 -10.39 -10.96
N LYS A 15 2.87 -10.78 -11.94
CA LYS A 15 1.46 -10.39 -11.99
C LYS A 15 0.68 -10.88 -10.77
N LYS A 16 0.91 -12.12 -10.34
CA LYS A 16 0.28 -12.68 -9.13
C LYS A 16 0.70 -11.92 -7.87
N HIS A 17 1.98 -11.57 -7.77
CA HIS A 17 2.51 -10.80 -6.63
C HIS A 17 2.02 -9.35 -6.63
N TYR A 18 1.99 -8.68 -7.79
CA TYR A 18 1.44 -7.33 -7.95
C TYR A 18 -0.06 -7.28 -7.64
N ILE A 19 -0.84 -8.25 -8.12
CA ILE A 19 -2.27 -8.37 -7.78
C ILE A 19 -2.43 -8.57 -6.27
N ALA A 20 -1.64 -9.44 -5.64
CA ALA A 20 -1.69 -9.64 -4.19
C ALA A 20 -1.29 -8.39 -3.38
N ILE A 21 -0.38 -7.56 -3.88
CA ILE A 21 0.00 -6.27 -3.29
C ILE A 21 -1.17 -5.28 -3.43
N ILE A 22 -1.83 -5.21 -4.59
CA ILE A 22 -3.00 -4.35 -4.81
C ILE A 22 -4.23 -4.82 -4.02
N GLU A 23 -4.42 -6.14 -3.89
CA GLU A 23 -5.53 -6.75 -3.15
C GLU A 23 -5.31 -6.75 -1.64
N LYS A 24 -4.26 -6.09 -1.13
CA LYS A 24 -4.03 -6.00 0.31
C LYS A 24 -5.13 -5.16 0.95
N LYS A 25 -6.20 -5.85 1.34
CA LYS A 25 -7.38 -5.27 1.97
C LYS A 25 -6.97 -4.52 3.22
N ILE A 26 -7.41 -3.28 3.28
CA ILE A 26 -7.14 -2.39 4.39
C ILE A 26 -8.06 -2.80 5.53
N HIS A 27 -7.47 -3.04 6.70
CA HIS A 27 -8.23 -3.45 7.87
C HIS A 27 -8.51 -2.23 8.74
N HIS A 28 -9.70 -1.65 8.61
CA HIS A 28 -10.10 -0.42 9.28
C HIS A 28 -9.99 -0.53 10.81
N GLY A 29 -10.46 -1.63 11.41
CA GLY A 29 -10.40 -1.82 12.86
C GLY A 29 -8.98 -1.81 13.44
N LYS A 30 -8.03 -2.51 12.79
CA LYS A 30 -6.62 -2.49 13.18
C LYS A 30 -6.02 -1.10 13.07
N ASN A 31 -6.37 -0.36 12.01
CA ASN A 31 -5.90 1.01 11.81
C ASN A 31 -6.40 1.94 12.92
N ILE A 32 -7.68 1.83 13.30
CA ILE A 32 -8.27 2.55 14.45
C ILE A 32 -7.48 2.25 15.73
N GLY A 33 -7.25 0.96 16.02
CA GLY A 33 -6.51 0.53 17.19
C GLY A 33 -5.08 1.10 17.25
N ARG A 34 -4.40 1.19 16.11
CA ARG A 34 -3.06 1.80 16.01
C ARG A 34 -3.08 3.29 16.28
N PHE A 35 -3.93 4.05 15.60
CA PHE A 35 -4.00 5.50 15.82
C PHE A 35 -4.35 5.81 17.27
N ARG A 36 -5.28 5.04 17.87
CA ARG A 36 -5.60 5.16 19.30
C ARG A 36 -4.36 4.92 20.19
N GLN A 37 -3.59 3.86 19.94
CA GLN A 37 -2.37 3.55 20.69
C GLN A 37 -1.27 4.61 20.48
N MET A 38 -1.08 5.10 19.26
CA MET A 38 -0.14 6.18 18.93
C MET A 38 -0.46 7.47 19.69
N LEU A 39 -1.75 7.75 19.90
CA LEU A 39 -2.23 8.90 20.67
C LEU A 39 -2.30 8.62 22.19
N GLY A 40 -1.85 7.45 22.65
CA GLY A 40 -1.82 7.07 24.07
C GLY A 40 -3.22 6.90 24.70
N MET A 41 -4.27 6.73 23.89
CA MET A 41 -5.64 6.63 24.39
C MET A 41 -6.01 5.19 24.77
N LYS A 42 -6.68 5.02 25.91
CA LYS A 42 -7.32 3.74 26.28
C LYS A 42 -8.63 3.56 25.51
N GLN A 43 -9.09 2.32 25.36
CA GLN A 43 -10.37 2.04 24.70
C GLN A 43 -11.56 2.66 25.47
N ASP A 44 -11.52 2.68 26.81
CA ASP A 44 -12.52 3.38 27.63
C ASP A 44 -12.56 4.88 27.34
N LEU A 45 -11.37 5.50 27.19
CA LEU A 45 -11.25 6.92 26.91
C LEU A 45 -11.81 7.25 25.52
N LEU A 46 -11.46 6.46 24.50
CA LEU A 46 -12.03 6.62 23.17
C LEU A 46 -13.56 6.48 23.20
N ALA A 47 -14.09 5.46 23.89
CA ALA A 47 -15.53 5.27 24.04
C ALA A 47 -16.22 6.49 24.69
N SER A 48 -15.57 7.13 25.66
CA SER A 48 -16.13 8.32 26.34
C SER A 48 -16.15 9.60 25.51
N ILE A 49 -15.37 9.65 24.42
CA ILE A 49 -15.26 10.80 23.52
C ILE A 49 -16.15 10.62 22.28
N MET A 50 -16.50 9.37 21.96
CA MET A 50 -17.46 9.03 20.92
C MET A 50 -18.89 9.31 21.40
N ASP A 51 -19.86 9.30 20.47
CA ASP A 51 -21.25 9.66 20.75
C ASP A 51 -21.95 8.62 21.65
N ASP A 52 -23.18 8.92 22.06
CA ASP A 52 -23.94 8.09 23.01
C ASP A 52 -24.10 6.65 22.49
N ASP A 53 -23.84 5.67 23.37
CA ASP A 53 -23.85 4.21 23.20
C ASP A 53 -22.48 3.52 23.05
N TRP A 54 -21.36 4.23 22.92
CA TRP A 54 -20.06 3.55 22.85
C TRP A 54 -19.57 3.06 24.22
N THR A 55 -19.04 1.84 24.24
CA THR A 55 -18.44 1.22 25.43
C THR A 55 -17.08 0.63 25.06
N GLN A 56 -16.22 0.41 26.06
CA GLN A 56 -14.92 -0.23 25.83
C GLN A 56 -15.03 -1.58 25.11
N MET A 57 -16.04 -2.37 25.44
CA MET A 57 -16.32 -3.64 24.75
C MET A 57 -16.71 -3.41 23.28
N LYS A 58 -17.51 -2.37 22.98
CA LYS A 58 -17.86 -2.02 21.59
C LYS A 58 -16.64 -1.53 20.80
N ILE A 59 -15.76 -0.74 21.40
CA ILE A 59 -14.50 -0.30 20.78
C ILE A 59 -13.59 -1.50 20.48
N SER A 60 -13.42 -2.41 21.44
CA SER A 60 -12.64 -3.63 21.23
C SER A 60 -13.18 -4.48 20.07
N ARG A 61 -14.52 -4.63 19.99
CA ARG A 61 -15.18 -5.31 18.87
C ARG A 61 -15.02 -4.55 17.54
N LEU A 62 -15.04 -3.21 17.57
CA LEU A 62 -14.82 -2.36 16.41
C LEU A 62 -13.41 -2.54 15.85
N GLU A 63 -12.39 -2.55 16.71
CA GLU A 63 -10.99 -2.74 16.33
C GLU A 63 -10.73 -4.11 15.67
N GLY A 64 -11.59 -5.11 15.93
CA GLY A 64 -11.54 -6.43 15.29
C GLY A 64 -12.23 -6.50 13.92
N LYS A 65 -12.94 -5.46 13.46
CA LYS A 65 -13.64 -5.48 12.17
C LYS A 65 -12.71 -5.08 11.02
N GLU A 66 -12.69 -5.89 9.97
CA GLU A 66 -11.92 -5.61 8.76
C GLU A 66 -12.46 -4.38 8.03
N GLU A 67 -13.78 -4.34 7.86
CA GLU A 67 -14.51 -3.23 7.22
C GLU A 67 -15.51 -2.63 8.20
N ILE A 68 -15.63 -1.30 8.19
CA ILE A 68 -16.44 -0.50 9.11
C ILE A 68 -17.18 0.53 8.25
N GLU A 69 -18.44 0.78 8.59
CA GLU A 69 -19.30 1.75 7.91
C GLU A 69 -18.74 3.18 8.02
N ASP A 70 -18.87 3.95 6.94
CA ASP A 70 -18.33 5.30 6.82
C ASP A 70 -18.77 6.25 7.93
N GLY A 71 -20.03 6.18 8.37
CA GLY A 71 -20.53 7.01 9.47
C GLY A 71 -19.75 6.81 10.78
N ILE A 72 -19.40 5.55 11.09
CA ILE A 72 -18.60 5.20 12.27
C ILE A 72 -17.14 5.59 12.06
N LEU A 73 -16.60 5.43 10.85
CA LEU A 73 -15.24 5.88 10.54
C LEU A 73 -15.08 7.39 10.73
N ASP A 74 -16.05 8.18 10.28
CA ASP A 74 -16.05 9.63 10.45
C ASP A 74 -16.13 10.01 11.94
N GLU A 75 -16.96 9.31 12.72
CA GLU A 75 -17.07 9.51 14.17
C GLU A 75 -15.75 9.23 14.88
N VAL A 76 -15.14 8.08 14.60
CA VAL A 76 -13.84 7.71 15.17
C VAL A 76 -12.74 8.69 14.73
N ALA A 77 -12.73 9.11 13.47
CA ALA A 77 -11.78 10.07 12.94
C ALA A 77 -11.90 11.43 13.66
N ARG A 78 -13.13 11.91 13.92
CA ARG A 78 -13.38 13.10 14.73
C ARG A 78 -12.88 12.93 16.17
N ALA A 79 -13.19 11.81 16.82
CA ALA A 79 -12.75 11.53 18.19
C ALA A 79 -11.22 11.47 18.32
N LEU A 80 -10.54 10.87 17.34
CA LEU A 80 -9.09 10.78 17.26
C LEU A 80 -8.42 12.05 16.70
N LYS A 81 -9.21 13.01 16.18
CA LYS A 81 -8.76 14.25 15.53
C LYS A 81 -7.81 14.01 14.35
N ILE A 82 -8.14 13.03 13.51
CA ILE A 82 -7.41 12.68 12.28
C ILE A 82 -8.36 12.71 11.08
N PRO A 83 -7.87 12.88 9.84
CA PRO A 83 -8.72 12.72 8.67
C PRO A 83 -9.18 11.26 8.52
N VAL A 84 -10.42 11.05 8.10
CA VAL A 84 -10.98 9.69 7.89
C VAL A 84 -10.16 8.89 6.87
N ASP A 85 -9.59 9.57 5.88
CA ASP A 85 -8.70 8.98 4.88
C ASP A 85 -7.44 8.37 5.48
N ALA A 86 -6.98 8.86 6.65
CA ALA A 86 -5.86 8.24 7.35
C ALA A 86 -6.23 6.83 7.84
N ILE A 87 -7.47 6.60 8.29
CA ILE A 87 -7.91 5.26 8.70
C ILE A 87 -8.10 4.36 7.47
N LYS A 88 -8.68 4.91 6.40
CA LYS A 88 -8.99 4.20 5.15
C LYS A 88 -7.78 3.86 4.31
N ASN A 89 -6.68 4.62 4.39
CA ASN A 89 -5.50 4.43 3.53
C ASN A 89 -4.22 4.04 4.30
N PHE A 90 -4.32 3.71 5.59
CA PHE A 90 -3.14 3.33 6.38
C PHE A 90 -2.71 1.89 6.11
N TYR A 91 -1.45 1.74 5.69
CA TYR A 91 -0.78 0.46 5.46
C TYR A 91 0.32 0.23 6.50
N GLU A 92 0.20 -0.88 7.25
CA GLU A 92 1.11 -1.26 8.33
C GLU A 92 2.58 -1.37 7.90
N GLU A 93 2.84 -1.98 6.74
CA GLU A 93 4.21 -2.27 6.28
C GLU A 93 4.98 -1.00 5.85
N ALA A 94 4.29 0.07 5.47
CA ALA A 94 4.94 1.34 5.15
C ALA A 94 5.44 2.06 6.43
N ALA A 95 4.75 1.90 7.57
CA ALA A 95 5.12 2.52 8.83
C ALA A 95 6.24 1.77 9.57
N ILE A 96 6.29 0.44 9.48
CA ILE A 96 7.33 -0.38 10.14
C ILE A 96 8.71 -0.15 9.50
N ASN A 97 8.78 0.06 8.18
CA ASN A 97 10.04 0.40 7.51
C ASN A 97 10.58 1.79 7.92
N ILE A 98 9.73 2.69 8.39
CA ILE A 98 10.17 3.98 8.95
C ILE A 98 10.69 3.78 10.37
N VAL A 99 9.94 3.07 11.23
CA VAL A 99 10.31 2.90 12.64
C VAL A 99 11.55 2.02 12.83
N ALA A 100 11.72 0.96 12.03
CA ALA A 100 12.90 0.08 12.10
C ALA A 100 14.19 0.77 11.62
N ASN A 101 14.10 1.79 10.77
CA ASN A 101 15.24 2.58 10.32
C ASN A 101 15.48 3.86 11.16
N THR A 102 14.56 4.21 12.07
CA THR A 102 14.63 5.44 12.90
C THR A 102 15.41 5.24 14.22
N PHE A 103 15.70 4.00 14.61
CA PHE A 103 16.43 3.71 15.86
C PHE A 103 17.96 3.61 15.71
N ASN A 104 18.50 3.86 14.52
CA ASN A 104 19.93 4.11 14.35
C ASN A 104 20.13 5.62 14.17
N ASP A 105 20.97 6.18 15.04
CA ASP A 105 21.31 7.60 15.21
C ASP A 105 21.23 8.47 13.93
N GLU A 106 20.77 9.73 14.10
CA GLU A 106 20.77 10.86 13.15
C GLU A 106 19.42 11.23 12.48
N ALA A 107 18.38 11.44 13.29
CA ALA A 107 17.04 11.84 12.85
C ALA A 107 16.84 13.36 12.56
N VAL A 108 17.69 14.00 11.73
CA VAL A 108 17.46 15.42 11.32
C VAL A 108 17.54 15.67 9.80
N ALA A 109 17.91 14.69 8.97
CA ALA A 109 18.15 14.95 7.54
C ALA A 109 16.93 14.78 6.60
N TYR A 110 15.76 14.32 7.08
CA TYR A 110 14.70 13.82 6.17
C TYR A 110 13.48 14.72 5.94
N VAL A 111 13.38 15.87 6.60
CA VAL A 111 12.32 16.85 6.24
C VAL A 111 12.57 17.45 4.84
N GLU A 112 13.82 17.44 4.35
CA GLU A 112 14.16 17.95 3.01
C GLU A 112 14.11 16.90 1.89
N ASN A 113 14.12 15.60 2.20
CA ASN A 113 14.15 14.53 1.18
C ASN A 113 12.76 14.13 0.63
N TYR A 114 11.67 14.69 1.18
CA TYR A 114 10.31 14.53 0.63
C TYR A 114 10.06 15.31 -0.68
N LYS A 115 11.12 15.88 -1.28
CA LYS A 115 11.11 16.44 -2.65
C LYS A 115 11.72 15.52 -3.70
N CYS A 116 11.89 14.23 -3.42
CA CYS A 116 12.25 13.30 -4.48
C CYS A 116 10.98 12.98 -5.31
N SER A 117 10.85 13.60 -6.48
CA SER A 117 9.88 13.26 -7.56
C SER A 117 10.19 11.88 -8.19
N PHE A 118 10.75 10.96 -7.41
CA PHE A 118 11.20 9.65 -7.85
C PHE A 118 10.30 8.60 -7.22
N ASN A 119 9.21 8.28 -7.92
CA ASN A 119 8.42 7.11 -7.61
C ASN A 119 9.07 5.90 -8.30
N PRO A 120 9.65 4.94 -7.54
CA PRO A 120 10.34 3.79 -8.12
C PRO A 120 9.41 2.91 -8.96
N VAL A 121 8.10 2.92 -8.69
CA VAL A 121 7.11 2.17 -9.48
C VAL A 121 6.98 2.75 -10.88
N ASP A 122 6.91 4.08 -11.00
CA ASP A 122 6.78 4.76 -12.30
C ASP A 122 8.01 4.49 -13.18
N LYS A 123 9.19 4.38 -12.58
CA LYS A 123 10.43 4.05 -13.31
C LYS A 123 10.49 2.60 -13.76
N VAL A 124 9.90 1.69 -13.00
CA VAL A 124 9.77 0.28 -13.40
C VAL A 124 8.78 0.15 -14.57
N ILE A 125 7.67 0.90 -14.56
CA ILE A 125 6.71 0.94 -15.67
C ILE A 125 7.38 1.49 -16.93
N GLU A 126 8.11 2.60 -16.85
CA GLU A 126 8.88 3.17 -17.96
C GLU A 126 9.87 2.15 -18.57
N LEU A 127 10.56 1.39 -17.71
CA LEU A 127 11.45 0.31 -18.13
C LEU A 127 10.71 -0.82 -18.87
N PHE A 128 9.54 -1.21 -18.38
CA PHE A 128 8.72 -2.23 -19.03
C PHE A 128 8.20 -1.78 -20.38
N GLU A 129 7.74 -0.53 -20.52
CA GLU A 129 7.28 0.01 -21.80
C GLU A 129 8.41 0.01 -22.85
N ARG A 130 9.62 0.40 -22.45
CA ARG A 130 10.81 0.36 -23.32
C ARG A 130 11.20 -1.06 -23.71
N LEU A 131 11.13 -2.02 -22.79
CA LEU A 131 11.40 -3.42 -23.07
C LEU A 131 10.38 -3.99 -24.07
N LEU A 132 9.10 -3.65 -23.90
CA LEU A 132 8.01 -4.12 -24.76
C LEU A 132 8.13 -3.54 -26.19
N ALA A 133 8.61 -2.30 -26.31
CA ALA A 133 8.96 -1.71 -27.60
C ALA A 133 10.11 -2.46 -28.28
N SER A 134 11.20 -2.74 -27.54
CA SER A 134 12.36 -3.46 -28.08
C SER A 134 12.01 -4.88 -28.55
N GLU A 135 11.14 -5.60 -27.81
CA GLU A 135 10.65 -6.91 -28.24
C GLU A 135 9.81 -6.82 -29.53
N LYS A 136 8.94 -5.81 -29.68
CA LYS A 136 8.17 -5.60 -30.91
C LYS A 136 9.08 -5.32 -32.12
N GLU A 137 10.05 -4.42 -31.97
CA GLU A 137 11.01 -4.11 -33.04
C GLU A 137 11.79 -5.34 -33.49
N LYS A 138 12.26 -6.16 -32.54
CA LYS A 138 12.95 -7.41 -32.85
C LYS A 138 12.05 -8.40 -33.59
N THR A 139 10.78 -8.47 -33.20
CA THR A 139 9.79 -9.36 -33.84
C THR A 139 9.52 -8.92 -35.28
N ASP A 140 9.45 -7.61 -35.53
CA ASP A 140 9.17 -7.06 -36.85
C ASP A 140 10.39 -7.19 -37.78
N LEU A 141 11.60 -6.97 -37.28
CA LEU A 141 12.85 -7.31 -37.99
C LEU A 141 12.90 -8.79 -38.38
N MET A 142 12.50 -9.70 -37.48
CA MET A 142 12.43 -11.13 -37.79
C MET A 142 11.41 -11.44 -38.89
N LYS A 143 10.23 -10.79 -38.89
CA LYS A 143 9.24 -10.94 -39.97
C LYS A 143 9.76 -10.42 -41.31
N GLU A 144 10.50 -9.31 -41.29
CA GLU A 144 11.05 -8.70 -42.50
C GLU A 144 12.14 -9.57 -43.12
N ILE A 145 13.03 -10.16 -42.30
CA ILE A 145 14.03 -11.13 -42.74
C ILE A 145 13.35 -12.39 -43.29
N LEU A 146 12.31 -12.90 -42.62
CA LEU A 146 11.55 -14.07 -43.08
C LEU A 146 10.86 -13.80 -44.43
N HIS A 147 10.38 -12.58 -44.66
CA HIS A 147 9.78 -12.16 -45.92
C HIS A 147 10.83 -12.04 -47.05
N LYS A 148 12.07 -11.62 -46.74
CA LYS A 148 13.18 -11.55 -47.70
C LYS A 148 13.79 -12.91 -48.04
N MET A 149 13.52 -13.94 -47.24
CA MET A 149 13.98 -15.32 -47.45
C MET A 149 12.98 -16.19 -48.23
N LYS A 150 11.79 -15.66 -48.55
CA LYS A 150 10.84 -16.25 -49.50
C LYS A 150 11.07 -15.69 -50.89
#